data_AF-A0A1Y5S3B5-F1
#
_entry.id   AF-A0A1Y5S3B5-F1
#
_cell.length_a   1.000
_cell.length_b   1.000
_cell.length_c   1.000
_cell.angle_alpha   90.00
_cell.angle_beta   90.00
_cell.angle_gamma   90.00
#
_symmetry.space_group_name_H-M   'P 1'
#
loop_
_entity.id
_entity.type
_entity.pdbx_description
1 polymer ?
#
loop_
_entity_poly.entity_id
_entity_poly.type
_entity_poly.pdbx_seq_one_letter_code
_entity_poly.pdbx_strand_id
1 'polypeptide(L)'
;MALVRLVVVGFIVLTVVYVCLSLYSRSVRRSKLEREFDQEILEGDRDEFVRQGLKDYDQSLRRKLILGVYVVPMLVVAVTVYVVNFM
;
A
#
# COMPACT_ATOMS: atom_id res chain seq x y z
N MET A 1 15.50 -2.19 28.09
CA MET A 1 14.53 -1.13 27.74
C MET A 1 14.85 -0.35 26.45
N ALA A 2 16.11 -0.25 26.00
CA ALA A 2 16.45 0.51 24.78
C ALA A 2 16.01 -0.17 23.46
N LEU A 3 16.06 -1.50 23.39
CA LEU A 3 15.73 -2.28 22.17
C LEU A 3 14.24 -2.19 21.78
N VAL A 4 13.34 -2.27 22.76
CA VAL A 4 11.88 -2.19 22.53
C VAL A 4 11.50 -0.85 21.88
N ARG A 5 12.17 0.24 22.25
CA ARG A 5 11.89 1.57 21.71
C ARG A 5 12.28 1.68 20.23
N LEU A 6 13.41 1.10 19.82
CA LEU A 6 13.83 1.09 18.41
C LEU A 6 12.88 0.26 17.54
N VAL A 7 12.39 -0.86 18.06
CA VAL A 7 11.42 -1.72 17.36
C VAL A 7 10.10 -1.00 17.15
N VAL A 8 9.58 -0.31 18.17
CA VAL A 8 8.34 0.46 18.07
C VAL A 8 8.48 1.61 17.06
N VAL A 9 9.59 2.34 17.07
CA VAL A 9 9.82 3.42 16.11
C VAL A 9 9.96 2.86 14.68
N GLY A 10 10.70 1.78 14.49
CA GLY A 10 10.82 1.10 13.20
C GLY A 10 9.48 0.61 12.66
N PHE A 11 8.64 0.03 13.52
CA PHE A 11 7.29 -0.41 13.16
C PHE A 11 6.40 0.74 12.68
N ILE A 12 6.46 1.89 13.37
CA ILE A 12 5.71 3.08 12.97
C ILE A 12 6.19 3.58 11.60
N VAL A 13 7.49 3.69 11.39
CA VAL A 13 8.06 4.14 10.11
C VAL A 13 7.66 3.21 8.96
N LEU A 14 7.79 1.90 9.13
CA LEU A 14 7.37 0.91 8.13
C LEU A 14 5.88 0.98 7.83
N THR A 15 5.05 1.16 8.85
CA THR A 15 3.59 1.32 8.67
C THR A 15 3.28 2.57 7.84
N VAL A 16 3.94 3.69 8.15
CA VAL A 16 3.77 4.94 7.38
C VAL A 16 4.23 4.76 5.94
N VAL A 17 5.41 4.17 5.70
CA VAL A 17 5.93 3.92 4.34
C VAL A 17 4.98 3.00 3.56
N TYR A 18 4.48 1.94 4.19
CA TYR A 18 3.51 1.03 3.58
C TYR A 18 2.21 1.73 3.20
N VAL A 19 1.63 2.52 4.11
CA VAL A 19 0.42 3.31 3.86
C VAL A 19 0.65 4.33 2.74
N CYS A 20 1.79 5.02 2.75
CA CYS A 20 2.17 5.97 1.70
C CYS A 20 2.29 5.28 0.33
N LEU A 21 2.98 4.13 0.24
CA LEU A 21 3.11 3.36 -1.00
C LEU A 21 1.75 2.86 -1.49
N SER A 22 0.89 2.42 -0.58
CA SER A 22 -0.46 1.98 -0.89
C SER A 22 -1.29 3.12 -1.50
N LEU A 23 -1.25 4.30 -0.88
CA LEU A 23 -1.97 5.48 -1.39
C LEU A 23 -1.38 5.98 -2.71
N TYR A 24 -0.05 5.98 -2.84
CA TYR A 24 0.66 6.37 -4.05
C TYR A 24 0.34 5.44 -5.24
N SER A 25 0.30 4.13 -5.00
CA SER A 25 -0.11 3.15 -6.02
C SER A 25 -1.52 3.47 -6.55
N ARG A 26 -2.43 3.87 -5.66
CA ARG A 26 -3.81 4.21 -6.03
C ARG A 26 -3.89 5.52 -6.81
N SER A 27 -3.15 6.55 -6.40
CA SER A 27 -3.15 7.85 -7.10
C SER A 27 -2.55 7.76 -8.50
N VAL A 28 -1.42 7.06 -8.65
CA VAL A 28 -0.78 6.88 -9.97
C VAL A 28 -1.67 6.06 -10.90
N ARG A 29 -2.35 5.02 -10.39
CA ARG A 29 -3.26 4.20 -11.19
C ARG A 29 -4.46 5.02 -11.69
N ARG A 30 -5.03 5.87 -10.83
CA ARG A 30 -6.09 6.82 -11.21
C ARG A 30 -5.62 7.73 -12.34
N SER A 31 -4.45 8.35 -12.21
CA SER A 31 -3.90 9.22 -13.26
C SER A 31 -3.61 8.46 -14.56
N LYS A 32 -3.30 7.16 -14.50
CA LYS A 32 -3.11 6.34 -15.70
C LYS A 32 -4.43 6.06 -16.41
N LEU A 33 -5.47 5.66 -15.68
CA LEU A 33 -6.84 5.47 -16.20
C LEU A 33 -7.41 6.74 -16.81
N GLU A 34 -7.17 7.87 -16.14
CA GLU A 34 -7.54 9.20 -16.63
C GLU A 34 -6.88 9.55 -17.96
N ARG A 35 -5.58 9.27 -18.10
CA ARG A 35 -4.84 9.46 -19.36
C ARG A 35 -5.27 8.50 -20.46
N GLU A 36 -5.60 7.26 -20.11
CA GLU A 36 -6.06 6.22 -21.05
C GLU A 36 -7.43 6.61 -21.63
N PHE A 37 -8.34 7.12 -20.79
CA PHE A 37 -9.62 7.66 -21.25
C PHE A 37 -9.44 8.87 -22.18
N ASP A 38 -8.56 9.81 -21.82
CA ASP A 38 -8.28 11.01 -22.60
C ASP A 38 -7.59 10.70 -23.96
N GLN A 39 -6.97 9.53 -24.12
CA GLN A 39 -6.22 9.14 -25.33
C GLN A 39 -6.96 8.17 -26.25
N GLU A 40 -7.65 7.15 -25.71
CA GLU A 40 -8.20 6.06 -26.52
C GLU A 40 -9.74 6.07 -26.61
N ILE A 41 -10.43 6.47 -25.54
CA ILE A 41 -11.88 6.32 -25.48
C ILE A 41 -12.57 7.56 -26.05
N LEU A 42 -12.23 8.75 -25.54
CA LEU A 42 -12.76 10.07 -25.96
C LEU A 42 -14.31 10.22 -26.04
N GLU A 43 -15.09 9.15 -25.80
CA GLU A 43 -16.54 9.09 -25.84
C GLU A 43 -17.10 8.50 -24.53
N GLY A 44 -18.05 9.21 -23.91
CA GLY A 44 -18.71 8.81 -22.67
C GLY A 44 -18.30 9.63 -21.45
N ASP A 45 -18.73 9.19 -20.26
CA ASP A 45 -18.46 9.89 -19.00
C ASP A 45 -17.14 9.41 -18.38
N ARG A 46 -16.13 10.30 -18.41
CA ARG A 46 -14.77 10.04 -17.90
C ARG A 46 -14.76 9.60 -16.44
N ASP A 47 -15.61 10.22 -15.62
CA ASP A 47 -15.69 9.92 -14.20
C ASP A 47 -16.27 8.52 -13.96
N GLU A 48 -17.24 8.08 -14.76
CA GLU A 48 -17.82 6.74 -14.70
C GLU A 48 -16.78 5.66 -15.04
N PHE A 49 -15.99 5.87 -16.11
CA PHE A 49 -14.94 4.94 -16.54
C PHE A 49 -13.80 4.82 -15.53
N VAL A 50 -13.30 5.96 -15.03
CA VAL A 50 -12.25 5.99 -14.01
C VAL A 50 -12.74 5.35 -12.71
N ARG A 51 -14.00 5.57 -12.32
CA ARG A 51 -14.60 4.99 -11.11
C ARG A 51 -14.78 3.48 -11.21
N GLN A 52 -15.21 2.95 -12.36
CA GLN A 52 -15.30 1.51 -12.59
C GLN A 52 -13.91 0.85 -12.61
N GLY A 53 -12.95 1.42 -13.35
CA GLY A 53 -11.58 0.92 -13.39
C GLY A 53 -10.88 0.95 -12.02
N LEU A 54 -11.17 1.98 -11.21
CA LEU A 54 -10.72 2.03 -9.82
C LEU A 54 -11.42 1.00 -8.92
N LYS A 55 -12.69 0.66 -9.15
CA LYS A 55 -13.45 -0.31 -8.33
C LYS A 55 -12.89 -1.73 -8.47
N ASP A 56 -12.63 -2.17 -9.69
CA ASP A 56 -12.00 -3.48 -9.96
C ASP A 56 -10.57 -3.52 -9.41
N TYR A 57 -9.84 -2.41 -9.51
CA TYR A 57 -8.48 -2.34 -8.99
C TYR A 57 -8.44 -2.27 -7.46
N ASP A 58 -9.36 -1.53 -6.84
CA ASP A 58 -9.52 -1.39 -5.39
C ASP A 58 -9.86 -2.73 -4.72
N GLN A 59 -10.55 -3.65 -5.41
CA GLN A 59 -10.87 -4.97 -4.86
C GLN A 59 -9.60 -5.80 -4.62
N SER A 60 -8.64 -5.73 -5.54
CA SER A 60 -7.33 -6.38 -5.39
C SER A 60 -6.40 -5.63 -4.44
N LEU A 61 -6.46 -4.28 -4.43
CA LEU A 61 -5.68 -3.44 -3.55
C LEU A 61 -6.11 -3.60 -2.10
N ARG A 62 -7.41 -3.63 -1.78
CA ARG A 62 -7.90 -3.88 -0.40
C ARG A 62 -7.33 -5.19 0.16
N ARG A 63 -7.31 -6.25 -0.66
CA ARG A 63 -6.79 -7.55 -0.22
C ARG A 63 -5.29 -7.51 0.01
N LYS A 64 -4.52 -6.84 -0.86
CA LYS A 64 -3.08 -6.62 -0.66
C LYS A 64 -2.81 -5.71 0.54
N LEU A 65 -3.60 -4.66 0.75
CA LEU A 65 -3.57 -3.74 1.88
C LEU A 65 -3.71 -4.49 3.21
N ILE A 66 -4.75 -5.32 3.32
CA ILE A 66 -5.01 -6.15 4.50
C ILE A 66 -3.85 -7.14 4.71
N LEU A 67 -3.35 -7.77 3.65
CA LEU A 67 -2.20 -8.68 3.74
C LEU A 67 -0.95 -7.99 4.28
N GLY A 68 -0.57 -6.82 3.76
CA GLY A 68 0.63 -6.13 4.27
C GLY A 68 0.47 -5.60 5.70
N VAL A 69 -0.73 -5.20 6.12
CA VAL A 69 -1.00 -4.85 7.53
C VAL A 69 -0.77 -6.04 8.48
N TYR A 70 -0.97 -7.29 8.03
CA TYR A 70 -0.72 -8.49 8.84
C TYR A 70 0.69 -9.07 8.68
N VAL A 71 1.26 -9.00 7.47
CA VAL A 71 2.58 -9.57 7.14
C VAL A 71 3.72 -8.70 7.68
N VAL A 72 3.58 -7.37 7.63
CA VAL A 72 4.61 -6.44 8.12
C VAL A 72 4.85 -6.56 9.63
N PRO A 73 3.83 -6.58 10.52
CA PRO A 73 4.05 -6.82 11.94
C PRO A 73 4.73 -8.15 12.22
N MET A 74 4.35 -9.20 11.49
CA MET A 74 4.91 -10.54 11.67
C MET A 74 6.39 -10.60 11.29
N LEU A 75 6.77 -9.99 10.16
CA LEU A 75 8.17 -9.86 9.74
C LEU A 75 9.00 -9.02 10.72
N VAL A 76 8.44 -7.93 11.24
CA VAL A 76 9.11 -7.08 12.23
C VAL A 76 9.39 -7.85 13.52
N VAL A 77 8.43 -8.63 14.02
CA VAL A 77 8.61 -9.49 15.19
C VAL A 77 9.71 -10.53 14.91
N ALA A 78 9.66 -11.21 13.76
CA ALA A 78 10.65 -12.21 13.39
C ALA A 78 12.08 -11.62 13.30
N VAL A 79 12.23 -10.47 12.65
CA VAL A 79 13.52 -9.76 12.53
C VAL A 79 14.01 -9.29 13.90
N THR A 80 13.12 -8.77 14.74
CA THR A 80 13.44 -8.35 16.11
C THR A 80 13.98 -9.51 16.93
N VAL A 81 13.30 -10.66 16.89
CA VAL A 81 13.74 -11.88 17.60
C VAL A 81 15.10 -12.32 17.09
N TYR A 82 15.30 -12.36 15.77
CA TYR A 82 16.57 -12.75 15.17
C TYR A 82 17.73 -11.84 15.61
N VAL A 83 17.56 -10.52 15.46
CA VAL A 83 18.61 -9.54 15.79
C VAL A 83 18.95 -9.55 17.28
N VAL A 84 17.96 -9.68 18.17
CA VAL A 84 18.22 -9.69 19.63
C VAL A 84 18.79 -11.02 20.12
N ASN A 85 18.51 -12.13 19.43
CA ASN A 85 18.91 -13.47 19.88
C ASN A 85 20.23 -13.93 19.26
N PHE A 86 20.52 -13.55 18.01
CA PHE A 86 21.70 -13.98 17.26
C PHE A 86 22.77 -12.89 17.07
N MET A 87 22.53 -11.66 17.54
CA MET A 87 23.50 -10.55 17.55
C MET A 87 23.78 -10.11 18.99
#